data_AF-A0A1J4MI74-F1
#
_entry.id   AF-A0A1J4MI74-F1
#
_cell.length_a   1.000
_cell.length_b   1.000
_cell.length_c   1.000
_cell.angle_alpha   90.00
_cell.angle_beta   90.00
_cell.angle_gamma   90.00
#
_symmetry.space_group_name_H-M   'P 1'
#
loop_
_entity.id
_entity.type
_entity.pdbx_description
1 polymer ?
#
loop_
_entity_poly.entity_id
_entity_poly.type
_entity_poly.pdbx_seq_one_letter_code
_entity_poly.pdbx_strand_id
1 'polypeptide(L)'
;MSALNANIKEEESQPKFFDNKAGEMIIASIRQKGNPILSHVKNVPYEFRNIVPDFLVGKYDAVVFISIKYHKLHNQYLRRRVESLQKNYKVRVLLCLVDIPPSGVIDAAILEITDICFDLNMTLFLAWSPSEAGQILETLKSHENSSNESIRGGLSLDLFTRIKDALSSLPRINKTDSENLLKHYGSISKLASASEEELSKIQGIGPIKAKVITEIFSTEFSDF
;
A
#
# COMPACT_ATOMS: atom_id res chain seq x y z
N MET A 1 23.09 27.17 49.48
CA MET A 1 21.81 27.64 48.91
C MET A 1 22.16 28.79 47.97
N SER A 2 21.95 28.81 46.66
CA SER A 2 21.24 27.98 45.67
C SER A 2 22.16 27.89 44.42
N ALA A 3 22.43 26.72 43.84
CA ALA A 3 21.56 25.96 42.94
C ALA A 3 20.99 26.78 41.76
N LEU A 4 21.54 26.47 40.58
CA LEU A 4 20.92 26.48 39.26
C LEU A 4 20.28 27.77 38.74
N ASN A 5 21.00 28.46 37.86
CA ASN A 5 20.41 29.03 36.65
C ASN A 5 21.34 28.70 35.47
N ALA A 6 21.41 27.40 35.15
CA ALA A 6 21.88 26.94 33.85
C ALA A 6 20.81 27.35 32.84
N ASN A 7 20.99 28.52 32.26
CA ASN A 7 20.20 29.02 31.14
C ASN A 7 20.58 28.19 29.90
N ILE A 8 20.02 26.99 29.80
CA ILE A 8 20.03 26.19 28.58
C ILE A 8 19.08 26.91 27.63
N LYS A 9 19.64 27.84 26.84
CA LYS A 9 19.04 28.23 25.57
C LYS A 9 18.98 26.93 24.75
N GLU A 10 17.79 26.40 24.54
CA GLU A 10 17.55 25.47 23.44
C GLU A 10 17.97 26.22 22.17
N GLU A 11 19.14 25.92 21.62
CA GLU A 11 19.47 26.30 20.26
C GLU A 11 18.34 25.77 19.38
N GLU A 12 17.57 26.67 18.75
CA GLU A 12 16.67 26.33 17.66
C GLU A 12 17.51 25.82 16.48
N SER A 13 17.99 24.58 16.61
CA SER A 13 18.70 23.88 15.55
C SER A 13 17.76 23.79 14.36
N GLN A 14 18.24 24.15 13.17
CA GLN A 14 17.43 24.11 11.95
C GLN A 14 16.71 22.74 11.80
N PRO A 15 15.45 22.75 11.29
CA PRO A 15 14.67 21.53 11.18
C PRO A 15 15.38 20.54 10.26
N LYS A 16 15.50 19.30 10.72
CA LYS A 16 16.21 18.25 10.00
C LYS A 16 15.32 17.60 8.94
N PHE A 17 15.94 17.22 7.82
CA PHE A 17 15.26 16.48 6.75
C PHE A 17 15.20 14.96 6.99
N PHE A 18 15.99 14.43 7.93
CA PHE A 18 15.97 13.02 8.26
C PHE A 18 16.28 12.83 9.74
N ASP A 19 15.92 11.66 10.26
CA ASP A 19 16.31 11.20 11.60
C ASP A 19 16.62 9.71 11.53
N ASN A 20 17.73 9.29 12.13
CA ASN A 20 18.16 7.89 12.11
C ASN A 20 17.19 6.97 12.84
N LYS A 21 16.51 7.47 13.88
CA LYS A 21 15.49 6.71 14.62
C LYS A 21 14.23 6.47 13.78
N ALA A 22 14.02 7.21 12.70
CA ALA A 22 12.87 7.02 11.82
C ALA A 22 12.85 5.63 11.15
N GLY A 23 13.93 4.84 11.21
CA GLY A 23 13.93 3.44 10.79
C GLY A 23 13.26 2.48 11.79
N GLU A 24 13.11 2.85 13.06
CA GLU A 24 12.53 1.97 14.09
C GLU A 24 11.18 2.47 14.60
N MET A 25 10.93 3.77 14.50
CA MET A 25 9.76 4.42 15.08
C MET A 25 9.28 5.58 14.21
N ILE A 26 8.09 6.11 14.50
CA ILE A 26 7.59 7.33 13.86
C ILE A 26 8.27 8.53 14.52
N ILE A 27 8.78 9.47 13.72
CA ILE A 27 9.27 10.74 14.23
C ILE A 27 8.24 11.82 13.90
N ALA A 28 7.61 12.37 14.92
CA ALA A 28 6.64 13.46 14.78
C ALA A 28 7.34 14.82 14.92
N SER A 29 6.93 15.80 14.12
CA SER A 29 7.39 17.17 14.29
C SER A 29 6.88 17.72 15.61
N ILE A 30 7.67 18.57 16.27
CA ILE A 30 7.23 19.32 17.46
C ILE A 30 5.94 20.11 17.18
N ARG A 31 5.71 20.54 15.93
CA ARG A 31 4.47 21.20 15.49
C ARG A 31 3.22 20.33 15.57
N GLN A 32 3.39 19.01 15.58
CA GLN A 32 2.29 18.04 15.68
C GLN A 32 1.95 17.69 17.13
N LYS A 33 2.58 18.34 18.12
CA LYS A 33 2.14 18.23 19.51
C LYS A 33 0.68 18.66 19.63
N GLY A 34 -0.14 17.79 20.20
CA GLY A 34 -1.59 18.01 20.34
C GLY A 34 -2.42 17.63 19.12
N ASN A 35 -1.82 17.08 18.05
CA ASN A 35 -2.60 16.55 16.93
C ASN A 35 -3.43 15.33 17.40
N PRO A 36 -4.77 15.33 17.21
CA PRO A 36 -5.64 14.25 17.69
C PRO A 36 -5.29 12.86 17.11
N ILE A 37 -4.71 12.79 15.91
CA ILE A 37 -4.38 11.50 15.28
C ILE A 37 -3.34 10.71 16.09
N LEU A 38 -2.48 11.39 16.85
CA LEU A 38 -1.43 10.77 17.65
C LEU A 38 -1.99 9.93 18.80
N SER A 39 -3.20 10.20 19.28
CA SER A 39 -3.87 9.37 20.29
C SER A 39 -4.34 8.01 19.74
N HIS A 40 -4.36 7.88 18.41
CA HIS A 40 -4.76 6.67 17.70
C HIS A 40 -3.56 5.88 17.15
N VAL A 41 -2.33 6.38 17.30
CA VAL A 41 -1.09 5.64 17.02
C VAL A 41 -0.71 4.86 18.29
N LYS A 42 -0.99 3.56 18.28
CA LYS A 42 -0.84 2.64 19.42
C LYS A 42 0.11 1.48 19.15
N ASN A 43 0.23 1.05 17.90
CA ASN A 43 1.01 -0.12 17.50
C ASN A 43 2.49 0.20 17.24
N VAL A 44 2.80 1.49 17.08
CA VAL A 44 4.15 1.96 16.74
C VAL A 44 4.57 3.06 17.70
N PRO A 45 5.76 3.00 18.31
CA PRO A 45 6.25 4.08 19.15
C PRO A 45 6.51 5.35 18.32
N TYR A 46 6.37 6.52 18.94
CA TYR A 46 6.71 7.79 18.30
C TYR A 46 7.43 8.76 19.24
N GLU A 47 8.26 9.62 18.68
CA GLU A 47 9.02 10.65 19.40
C GLU A 47 8.90 12.00 18.68
N PHE A 48 8.88 13.08 19.46
CA PHE A 48 8.90 14.43 18.90
C PHE A 48 10.32 14.92 18.62
N ARG A 49 10.52 15.50 17.44
CA ARG A 49 11.80 16.10 17.00
C ARG A 49 11.56 17.34 16.15
N ASN A 50 12.59 18.18 16.02
CA ASN A 50 12.54 19.30 15.09
C ASN A 50 12.86 18.82 13.66
N ILE A 51 11.83 18.41 12.94
CA ILE A 51 11.90 17.90 11.56
C ILE A 51 11.09 18.77 10.58
N VAL A 52 11.48 18.73 9.31
CA VAL A 52 10.82 19.48 8.23
C VAL A 52 9.39 18.99 7.92
N PRO A 53 9.12 17.67 7.72
CA PRO A 53 7.77 17.16 7.52
C PRO A 53 7.00 17.15 8.84
N ASP A 54 5.75 16.70 8.80
CA ASP A 54 4.94 16.56 10.00
C ASP A 54 5.22 15.21 10.68
N PHE A 55 5.43 14.16 9.89
CA PHE A 55 5.87 12.86 10.36
C PHE A 55 6.92 12.27 9.42
N LEU A 56 7.88 11.54 9.99
CA LEU A 56 8.71 10.58 9.28
C LEU A 56 8.22 9.18 9.63
N VAL A 57 7.84 8.43 8.60
CA VAL A 57 7.48 7.00 8.71
C VAL A 57 8.58 6.09 8.18
N GLY A 58 9.74 6.68 7.86
CA GLY A 58 10.96 6.04 7.42
C GLY A 58 12.06 7.08 7.26
N LYS A 59 13.31 6.66 7.04
CA LYS A 59 14.46 7.58 6.99
C LYS A 59 14.31 8.70 5.96
N TYR A 60 13.64 8.41 4.84
CA TYR A 60 13.41 9.34 3.74
C TYR A 60 11.94 9.34 3.27
N ASP A 61 11.03 8.96 4.17
CA ASP A 61 9.61 8.83 3.88
C ASP A 61 8.83 9.86 4.70
N ALA A 62 8.44 10.94 4.03
CA ALA A 62 7.81 12.10 4.64
C ALA A 62 6.29 12.04 4.52
N VAL A 63 5.62 12.37 5.63
CA VAL A 63 4.19 12.61 5.68
C VAL A 63 3.95 14.06 6.11
N VAL A 64 3.12 14.76 5.33
CA VAL A 64 2.54 16.05 5.68
C VAL A 64 1.09 15.83 6.07
N PHE A 65 0.61 16.50 7.11
CA PHE A 65 -0.76 16.38 7.60
C PHE A 65 -1.53 17.67 7.39
N ILE A 66 -2.78 17.54 6.94
CA ILE A 66 -3.71 18.65 6.86
C ILE A 66 -5.14 18.16 7.13
N SER A 67 -6.02 19.06 7.57
CA SER A 67 -7.46 18.81 7.58
C SER A 67 -8.17 19.74 6.60
N ILE A 68 -9.31 19.32 6.08
CA ILE A 68 -10.08 20.14 5.13
C ILE A 68 -10.50 21.46 5.77
N LYS A 69 -10.96 21.45 7.02
CA LYS A 69 -11.27 22.69 7.75
C LYS A 69 -10.07 23.63 7.82
N TYR A 70 -8.88 23.09 8.09
CA TYR A 70 -7.67 23.92 8.17
C TYR A 70 -7.27 24.47 6.80
N HIS A 71 -7.33 23.66 5.74
CA HIS A 71 -7.04 24.11 4.37
C HIS A 71 -7.98 25.23 3.93
N LYS A 72 -9.28 25.13 4.24
CA LYS A 72 -10.26 26.18 3.95
C LYS A 72 -9.97 27.50 4.65
N LEU A 73 -9.39 27.47 5.86
CA LEU A 73 -8.98 28.66 6.59
C LEU A 73 -7.66 29.25 6.07
N HIS A 74 -6.76 28.39 5.57
CA HIS A 74 -5.39 28.74 5.21
C HIS A 74 -4.97 28.10 3.87
N ASN A 75 -5.59 28.51 2.77
CA ASN A 75 -5.39 27.92 1.44
C ASN A 75 -3.91 27.86 0.96
N GLN A 76 -3.09 28.86 1.30
CA GLN A 76 -1.66 28.88 0.91
C GLN A 76 -0.76 28.02 1.80
N TYR A 77 -1.25 27.55 2.95
CA TYR A 77 -0.42 26.82 3.91
C TYR A 77 0.09 25.51 3.31
N LEU A 78 -0.80 24.72 2.70
CA LEU A 78 -0.46 23.39 2.19
C LEU A 78 0.67 23.46 1.16
N ARG A 79 0.53 24.36 0.17
CA ARG A 79 1.53 24.52 -0.90
C ARG A 79 2.91 24.85 -0.34
N ARG A 80 2.98 25.83 0.57
CA ARG A 80 4.24 26.21 1.24
C ARG A 80 4.83 25.07 2.05
N ARG A 81 3.99 24.27 2.72
CA ARG A 81 4.44 23.10 3.49
C ARG A 81 5.03 22.02 2.59
N VAL A 82 4.36 21.69 1.48
CA VAL A 82 4.85 20.69 0.55
C VAL A 82 6.14 21.15 -0.15
N GLU A 83 6.23 22.43 -0.52
CA GLU A 83 7.45 23.02 -1.09
C GLU A 83 8.63 22.96 -0.12
N SER A 84 8.39 23.11 1.19
CA SER A 84 9.44 23.04 2.22
C SER A 84 10.12 21.66 2.32
N LEU A 85 9.47 20.59 1.84
CA LEU A 85 10.06 19.25 1.79
C LEU A 85 11.23 19.17 0.79
N GLN A 86 11.22 20.03 -0.23
CA GLN A 86 12.17 19.98 -1.36
C GLN A 86 12.18 18.58 -2.01
N LYS A 87 13.29 18.18 -2.63
CA LYS A 87 13.48 16.86 -3.26
C LYS A 87 14.21 15.85 -2.35
N ASN A 88 14.11 16.04 -1.03
CA ASN A 88 14.91 15.28 -0.05
C ASN A 88 14.28 13.94 0.38
N TYR A 89 13.10 13.60 -0.13
CA TYR A 89 12.32 12.42 0.27
C TYR A 89 11.97 11.56 -0.93
N LYS A 90 12.14 10.25 -0.77
CA LYS A 90 11.77 9.26 -1.80
C LYS A 90 10.26 9.06 -1.82
N VAL A 91 9.66 8.90 -0.65
CA VAL A 91 8.21 8.78 -0.47
C VAL A 91 7.71 10.09 0.14
N ARG A 92 6.70 10.67 -0.50
CA ARG A 92 6.10 11.94 -0.10
C ARG A 92 4.60 11.79 -0.07
N VAL A 93 4.05 11.72 1.14
CA VAL A 93 2.63 11.48 1.37
C VAL A 93 1.98 12.72 1.97
N LEU A 94 0.81 13.09 1.45
CA LEU A 94 -0.10 14.01 2.10
C LEU A 94 -1.22 13.20 2.76
N LEU A 95 -1.31 13.25 4.08
CA LEU A 95 -2.40 12.67 4.86
C LEU A 95 -3.42 13.76 5.17
N CYS A 96 -4.58 13.70 4.50
CA CYS A 96 -5.64 14.70 4.60
C CYS A 96 -6.84 14.15 5.39
N LEU A 97 -7.16 14.79 6.51
CA LEU A 97 -8.34 14.49 7.33
C LEU A 97 -9.58 15.21 6.76
N VAL A 98 -10.59 14.42 6.40
CA VAL A 98 -11.91 14.86 5.95
C VAL A 98 -12.77 15.13 7.19
N ASP A 99 -12.63 16.33 7.76
CA ASP A 99 -13.30 16.77 8.99
C ASP A 99 -14.54 17.66 8.75
N ILE A 100 -15.17 17.49 7.59
CA ILE A 100 -16.38 18.19 7.16
C ILE A 100 -17.57 17.23 7.05
N PRO A 101 -18.81 17.68 7.32
CA PRO A 101 -19.99 16.83 7.17
C PRO A 101 -20.22 16.45 5.70
N PRO A 102 -20.76 15.25 5.43
CA PRO A 102 -21.05 14.81 4.08
C PRO A 102 -22.15 15.68 3.46
N SER A 103 -21.85 16.31 2.32
CA SER A 103 -22.76 17.21 1.61
C SER A 103 -23.40 16.60 0.36
N GLY A 104 -23.08 15.34 0.04
CA GLY A 104 -23.55 14.64 -1.17
C GLY A 104 -22.86 15.08 -2.47
N VAL A 105 -21.99 16.09 -2.42
CA VAL A 105 -21.18 16.59 -3.53
C VAL A 105 -19.71 16.60 -3.11
N ILE A 106 -18.80 16.44 -4.06
CA ILE A 106 -17.36 16.54 -3.79
C ILE A 106 -17.02 17.99 -3.39
N ASP A 107 -16.37 18.14 -2.24
CA ASP A 107 -15.96 19.46 -1.76
C ASP A 107 -14.83 20.04 -2.61
N ALA A 108 -14.95 21.31 -3.01
CA ALA A 108 -13.95 21.99 -3.84
C ALA A 108 -12.54 21.99 -3.21
N ALA A 109 -12.45 21.99 -1.87
CA ALA A 109 -11.17 21.90 -1.18
C ALA A 109 -10.44 20.58 -1.47
N ILE A 110 -11.16 19.47 -1.64
CA ILE A 110 -10.55 18.17 -1.97
C ILE A 110 -9.95 18.22 -3.37
N LEU A 111 -10.65 18.85 -4.32
CA LEU A 111 -10.15 19.02 -5.69
C LEU A 111 -8.87 19.86 -5.69
N GLU A 112 -8.86 21.01 -5.01
CA GLU A 112 -7.67 21.87 -4.90
C GLU A 112 -6.49 21.13 -4.23
N ILE A 113 -6.74 20.39 -3.15
CA ILE A 113 -5.70 19.58 -2.48
C ILE A 113 -5.15 18.51 -3.43
N THR A 114 -6.03 17.89 -4.23
CA THR A 114 -5.65 16.86 -5.20
C THR A 114 -4.76 17.44 -6.29
N ASP A 115 -5.12 18.62 -6.83
CA ASP A 115 -4.32 19.34 -7.82
C ASP A 115 -2.93 19.69 -7.26
N ILE A 116 -2.87 20.22 -6.02
CA ILE A 116 -1.59 20.50 -5.36
C ILE A 116 -0.74 19.23 -5.21
N CYS A 117 -1.36 18.09 -4.86
CA CYS A 117 -0.63 16.82 -4.74
C CYS A 117 -0.08 16.35 -6.08
N PHE A 118 -0.88 16.48 -7.15
CA PHE A 118 -0.48 16.12 -8.49
C PHE A 118 0.70 16.97 -8.98
N ASP A 119 0.59 18.30 -8.86
CA ASP A 119 1.61 19.26 -9.30
C ASP A 119 2.95 19.09 -8.57
N LEU A 120 2.91 18.69 -7.30
CA LEU A 120 4.09 18.59 -6.44
C LEU A 120 4.57 17.15 -6.23
N ASN A 121 4.07 16.18 -7.01
CA ASN A 121 4.41 14.76 -6.93
C ASN A 121 4.28 14.19 -5.51
N MET A 122 3.11 14.39 -4.90
CA MET A 122 2.73 13.82 -3.60
C MET A 122 1.70 12.71 -3.81
N THR A 123 1.74 11.69 -2.96
CA THR A 123 0.66 10.70 -2.86
C THR A 123 -0.36 11.17 -1.82
N LEU A 124 -1.63 11.28 -2.21
CA LEU A 124 -2.72 11.71 -1.33
C LEU A 124 -3.39 10.50 -0.64
N PHE A 125 -3.48 10.54 0.68
CA PHE A 125 -4.34 9.69 1.49
C PHE A 125 -5.45 10.54 2.12
N LEU A 126 -6.70 10.14 1.91
CA LEU A 126 -7.85 10.71 2.60
C LEU A 126 -8.20 9.83 3.80
N ALA A 127 -8.50 10.46 4.94
CA ALA A 127 -8.98 9.80 6.14
C ALA A 127 -10.27 10.48 6.60
N TRP A 128 -11.32 9.71 6.88
CA TRP A 128 -12.63 10.18 7.34
C TRP A 128 -12.74 10.27 8.86
N SER A 129 -11.70 9.88 9.59
CA SER A 129 -11.62 10.07 11.04
C SER A 129 -10.19 10.21 11.54
N PRO A 130 -9.95 10.81 12.71
CA PRO A 130 -8.64 10.84 13.33
C PRO A 130 -8.07 9.43 13.62
N SER A 131 -8.95 8.47 13.90
CA SER A 131 -8.57 7.07 14.12
C SER A 131 -8.03 6.43 12.85
N GLU A 132 -8.70 6.63 11.72
CA GLU A 132 -8.26 6.14 10.42
C GLU A 132 -6.94 6.80 10.01
N ALA A 133 -6.81 8.12 10.21
CA ALA A 133 -5.56 8.82 9.94
C ALA A 133 -4.38 8.26 10.76
N GLY A 134 -4.61 7.93 12.04
CA GLY A 134 -3.61 7.26 12.88
C GLY A 134 -3.23 5.87 12.35
N GLN A 135 -4.22 5.05 11.96
CA GLN A 135 -4.00 3.72 11.40
C GLN A 135 -3.26 3.77 10.05
N ILE A 136 -3.57 4.73 9.18
CA ILE A 136 -2.84 4.96 7.94
C ILE A 136 -1.37 5.27 8.26
N LEU A 137 -1.10 6.14 9.23
CA LEU A 137 0.26 6.48 9.62
C LEU A 137 1.05 5.26 10.14
N GLU A 138 0.42 4.40 10.94
CA GLU A 138 1.01 3.13 11.39
C GLU A 138 1.30 2.18 10.23
N THR A 139 0.36 2.07 9.29
CA THR A 139 0.48 1.20 8.12
C THR A 139 1.61 1.66 7.20
N LEU A 140 1.75 2.97 6.99
CA LEU A 140 2.87 3.53 6.24
C LEU A 140 4.21 3.16 6.89
N LYS A 141 4.29 3.21 8.22
CA LYS A 141 5.51 2.84 8.95
C LYS A 141 5.79 1.33 8.88
N SER A 142 4.78 0.48 9.08
CA SER A 142 4.97 -0.98 9.06
C SER A 142 5.41 -1.50 7.68
N HIS A 143 5.07 -0.77 6.61
CA HIS A 143 5.37 -1.15 5.24
C HIS A 143 6.58 -0.45 4.60
N GLU A 144 7.35 0.36 5.33
CA GLU A 144 8.52 1.10 4.78
C GLU A 144 9.54 0.17 4.09
N ASN A 145 9.70 -1.06 4.60
CA ASN A 145 10.64 -2.07 4.10
C ASN A 145 9.94 -3.26 3.43
N SER A 146 8.64 -3.14 3.13
CA SER A 146 7.91 -4.24 2.51
C SER A 146 8.44 -4.52 1.10
N SER A 147 9.00 -5.71 0.90
CA SER A 147 9.42 -6.17 -0.41
C SER A 147 8.21 -6.47 -1.29
N ASN A 148 8.31 -6.19 -2.59
CA ASN A 148 7.30 -6.55 -3.58
C ASN A 148 7.07 -8.07 -3.68
N GLU A 149 7.98 -8.90 -3.16
CA GLU A 149 7.84 -10.36 -3.15
C GLU A 149 6.64 -10.84 -2.32
N SER A 150 6.29 -10.12 -1.24
CA SER A 150 5.12 -10.45 -0.43
C SER A 150 3.81 -10.38 -1.21
N ILE A 151 3.77 -9.62 -2.31
CA ILE A 151 2.58 -9.43 -3.15
C ILE A 151 2.41 -10.60 -4.13
N ARG A 152 3.50 -11.28 -4.51
CA ARG A 152 3.46 -12.34 -5.54
C ARG A 152 2.74 -13.62 -5.08
N GLY A 153 2.41 -13.73 -3.80
CA GLY A 153 1.83 -14.93 -3.21
C GLY A 153 2.85 -16.06 -3.15
N GLY A 154 3.01 -16.68 -1.99
CA GLY A 154 3.83 -17.90 -1.91
C GLY A 154 3.17 -19.00 -2.75
N LEU A 155 3.96 -19.71 -3.56
CA LEU A 155 3.49 -20.97 -4.14
C LEU A 155 3.14 -21.94 -3.00
N SER A 156 1.96 -22.57 -3.06
CA SER A 156 1.58 -23.60 -2.11
C SER A 156 2.67 -24.69 -2.02
N LEU A 157 2.91 -25.27 -0.84
CA LEU A 157 3.87 -26.39 -0.72
C LEU A 157 3.30 -27.70 -1.26
N ASP A 158 1.97 -27.79 -1.37
CA ASP A 158 1.25 -28.96 -1.86
C ASP A 158 1.29 -29.05 -3.39
N LEU A 159 1.78 -30.19 -3.90
CA LEU A 159 1.87 -30.48 -5.33
C LEU A 159 0.50 -30.49 -6.01
N PHE A 160 -0.54 -31.01 -5.34
CA PHE A 160 -1.87 -31.07 -5.92
C PHE A 160 -2.42 -29.67 -6.19
N THR A 161 -2.24 -28.76 -5.23
CA THR A 161 -2.61 -27.35 -5.37
C THR A 161 -1.82 -26.66 -6.48
N ARG A 162 -0.50 -26.89 -6.59
CA ARG A 162 0.32 -26.34 -7.69
C ARG A 162 -0.16 -26.78 -9.06
N ILE A 163 -0.44 -28.07 -9.23
CA ILE A 163 -0.90 -28.61 -10.52
C ILE A 163 -2.29 -28.08 -10.84
N LYS A 164 -3.18 -27.97 -9.84
CA LYS A 164 -4.50 -27.37 -10.01
C LYS A 164 -4.41 -25.92 -10.48
N ASP A 165 -3.55 -25.12 -9.85
CA ASP A 165 -3.35 -23.72 -10.24
C ASP A 165 -2.74 -23.61 -11.64
N ALA A 166 -1.77 -24.47 -11.99
CA ALA A 166 -1.19 -24.54 -13.33
C ALA A 166 -2.22 -24.92 -14.41
N LEU A 167 -3.04 -25.95 -14.18
CA LEU A 167 -4.13 -26.31 -15.11
C LEU A 167 -5.19 -25.23 -15.22
N SER A 168 -5.47 -24.49 -14.13
CA SER A 168 -6.42 -23.38 -14.16
C SER A 168 -5.90 -22.13 -14.88
N SER A 169 -4.61 -22.11 -15.23
CA SER A 169 -4.05 -21.05 -16.08
C SER A 169 -4.30 -21.31 -17.57
N LEU A 170 -4.74 -22.53 -17.95
CA LEU A 170 -5.08 -22.84 -19.33
C LEU A 170 -6.33 -22.05 -19.76
N PRO A 171 -6.38 -21.59 -21.03
CA PRO A 171 -7.53 -20.90 -21.56
C PRO A 171 -8.83 -21.69 -21.33
N ARG A 172 -9.85 -21.02 -20.80
CA ARG A 172 -11.21 -21.58 -20.57
C ARG A 172 -11.30 -22.72 -19.56
N ILE A 173 -10.24 -23.01 -18.80
CA ILE A 173 -10.23 -24.01 -17.73
C ILE A 173 -10.29 -23.32 -16.37
N ASN A 174 -11.25 -23.70 -15.54
CA ASN A 174 -11.41 -23.14 -14.20
C ASN A 174 -10.72 -24.01 -13.12
N LYS A 175 -10.65 -23.51 -11.88
CA LYS A 175 -10.14 -24.27 -10.73
C LYS A 175 -10.92 -25.57 -10.48
N THR A 176 -12.24 -25.53 -10.61
CA THR A 176 -13.11 -26.72 -10.47
C THR A 176 -12.85 -27.75 -11.57
N ASP A 177 -12.67 -27.30 -12.81
CA ASP A 177 -12.34 -28.16 -13.94
C ASP A 177 -10.99 -28.86 -13.70
N SER A 178 -9.99 -28.09 -13.28
CA SER A 178 -8.65 -28.57 -12.94
C SER A 178 -8.67 -29.62 -11.83
N GLU A 179 -9.51 -29.42 -10.82
CA GLU A 179 -9.70 -30.39 -9.74
C GLU A 179 -10.36 -31.68 -10.23
N ASN A 180 -11.39 -31.59 -11.09
CA ASN A 180 -12.05 -32.75 -11.67
C ASN A 180 -11.12 -33.54 -12.59
N LEU A 181 -10.32 -32.84 -13.41
CA LEU A 181 -9.30 -33.43 -14.27
C LEU A 181 -8.23 -34.18 -13.46
N LEU A 182 -7.76 -33.58 -12.36
CA LEU A 182 -6.77 -34.20 -11.49
C LEU A 182 -7.33 -35.41 -10.73
N LYS A 183 -8.57 -35.33 -10.24
CA LYS A 183 -9.24 -36.46 -9.57
C LYS A 183 -9.47 -37.63 -10.51
N HIS A 184 -9.78 -37.36 -11.79
CA HIS A 184 -10.05 -38.41 -12.78
C HIS A 184 -8.76 -39.09 -13.27
N TYR A 185 -7.75 -38.31 -13.69
CA TYR A 185 -6.54 -38.88 -14.31
C TYR A 185 -5.40 -39.17 -13.32
N GLY A 186 -5.32 -38.44 -12.21
CA GLY A 186 -4.27 -38.58 -11.19
C GLY A 186 -2.84 -38.23 -11.64
N SER A 187 -2.60 -38.02 -12.94
CA SER A 187 -1.29 -37.68 -13.51
C SER A 187 -1.45 -36.80 -14.75
N ILE A 188 -0.61 -35.76 -14.85
CA ILE A 188 -0.55 -34.86 -16.00
C ILE A 188 -0.18 -35.63 -17.28
N SER A 189 0.71 -36.62 -17.19
CA SER A 189 1.10 -37.43 -18.35
C SER A 189 -0.10 -38.19 -18.93
N LYS A 190 -0.96 -38.76 -18.08
CA LYS A 190 -2.19 -39.42 -18.54
C LYS A 190 -3.19 -38.44 -19.14
N LEU A 191 -3.29 -37.24 -18.56
CA LEU A 191 -4.15 -36.17 -19.07
C LEU A 191 -3.69 -35.65 -20.43
N ALA A 192 -2.38 -35.49 -20.64
CA ALA A 192 -1.81 -35.02 -21.89
C ALA A 192 -2.00 -36.01 -23.05
N SER A 193 -2.10 -37.30 -22.75
CA SER A 193 -2.37 -38.36 -23.74
C SER A 193 -3.85 -38.67 -23.94
N ALA A 194 -4.76 -37.99 -23.23
CA ALA A 194 -6.19 -38.25 -23.31
C ALA A 194 -6.80 -37.73 -24.62
N SER A 195 -7.80 -38.45 -25.15
CA SER A 195 -8.52 -38.01 -26.34
C SER A 195 -9.60 -36.97 -26.00
N GLU A 196 -10.03 -36.19 -27.00
CA GLU A 196 -11.11 -35.19 -26.84
C GLU A 196 -12.43 -35.83 -26.35
N GLU A 197 -12.71 -37.06 -26.81
CA GLU A 197 -13.89 -37.82 -26.41
C GLU A 197 -13.85 -38.27 -24.94
N GLU A 198 -12.66 -38.65 -24.44
CA GLU A 198 -12.49 -39.03 -23.04
C GLU A 198 -12.59 -37.83 -22.11
N LEU A 199 -11.98 -36.71 -22.49
CA LEU A 199 -12.06 -35.46 -21.74
C LEU A 199 -13.50 -34.94 -21.66
N SER A 200 -14.27 -35.07 -22.73
CA SER A 200 -15.67 -34.63 -22.79
C SER A 200 -16.62 -35.45 -21.90
N LYS A 201 -16.19 -36.61 -21.37
CA LYS A 201 -16.96 -37.42 -20.41
C LYS A 201 -16.84 -36.89 -18.97
N ILE A 202 -15.87 -36.02 -18.70
CA ILE A 202 -15.62 -35.49 -17.36
C ILE A 202 -16.62 -34.38 -17.07
N GLN A 203 -17.22 -34.44 -15.88
CA GLN A 203 -18.18 -33.44 -15.45
C GLN A 203 -17.59 -32.03 -15.49
N GLY A 204 -18.20 -31.13 -16.27
CA GLY A 204 -17.79 -29.74 -16.43
C GLY A 204 -16.83 -29.48 -17.62
N ILE A 205 -16.33 -30.53 -18.27
CA ILE A 205 -15.49 -30.46 -19.47
C ILE A 205 -16.36 -30.74 -20.69
N GLY A 206 -16.83 -29.67 -21.34
CA GLY A 206 -17.51 -29.77 -22.63
C GLY A 206 -16.53 -29.91 -23.80
N PRO A 207 -17.03 -30.14 -25.03
CA PRO A 207 -16.19 -30.37 -26.22
C PRO A 207 -15.24 -29.20 -26.50
N ILE A 208 -15.68 -27.96 -26.26
CA ILE A 208 -14.83 -26.77 -26.43
C ILE A 208 -13.63 -26.80 -25.47
N LYS A 209 -13.81 -27.21 -24.22
CA LYS A 209 -12.72 -27.30 -23.23
C LYS A 209 -11.81 -28.49 -23.53
N ALA A 210 -12.40 -29.63 -23.90
CA ALA A 210 -11.66 -30.82 -24.29
C ALA A 210 -10.73 -30.54 -25.47
N LYS A 211 -11.24 -29.89 -26.52
CA LYS A 211 -10.45 -29.47 -27.69
C LYS A 211 -9.30 -28.53 -27.33
N VAL A 212 -9.53 -27.55 -26.47
CA VAL A 212 -8.47 -26.63 -26.03
C VAL A 212 -7.37 -27.38 -25.28
N ILE A 213 -7.73 -28.31 -24.39
CA ILE A 213 -6.75 -29.11 -23.65
C ILE A 213 -5.91 -29.95 -24.62
N THR A 214 -6.55 -30.69 -25.54
CA THR A 214 -5.83 -31.54 -26.50
C THR A 214 -4.94 -30.72 -27.43
N GLU A 215 -5.44 -29.59 -27.96
CA GLU A 215 -4.65 -28.68 -28.79
C GLU A 215 -3.41 -28.18 -28.04
N ILE A 216 -3.55 -27.72 -26.79
CA ILE A 216 -2.41 -27.19 -26.01
C ILE A 216 -1.33 -28.25 -25.79
N PHE A 217 -1.70 -29.50 -25.49
CA PHE A 217 -0.72 -30.56 -25.25
C PHE A 217 -0.12 -31.16 -26.53
N SER A 218 -0.79 -31.00 -27.68
CA SER A 218 -0.34 -31.55 -28.98
C SER A 218 0.33 -30.53 -29.90
N THR A 219 0.13 -29.24 -29.66
CA THR A 219 0.75 -28.19 -30.47
C THR A 219 2.26 -28.16 -30.22
N GLU A 220 3.04 -28.25 -31.28
CA GLU A 220 4.49 -28.06 -31.21
C GLU A 220 4.79 -26.62 -30.82
N PHE A 221 5.78 -26.43 -29.95
CA PHE A 221 6.27 -25.10 -29.64
C PHE A 221 6.95 -24.55 -30.90
N SER A 222 6.30 -23.61 -31.58
CA SER A 222 6.93 -22.84 -32.65
C SER A 222 7.96 -21.90 -32.02
N ASP A 223 9.21 -21.98 -32.48
CA ASP A 223 10.23 -20.99 -32.14
C ASP A 223 9.74 -19.61 -32.58
N PHE A 224 9.65 -18.67 -31.64
CA PHE A 224 9.53 -17.24 -31.90
C PHE A 224 10.88 -16.63 -32.23
#